data_AF-A0A0K6I194-F1
#
_entry.id   AF-A0A0K6I194-F1
#
_cell.length_a   1.000
_cell.length_b   1.000
_cell.length_c   1.000
_cell.angle_alpha   90.00
_cell.angle_beta   90.00
_cell.angle_gamma   90.00
#
_symmetry.space_group_name_H-M   'P 1'
#
loop_
_entity.id
_entity.type
_entity.pdbx_description
1 polymer ?
#
loop_
_entity_poly.entity_id
_entity_poly.type
_entity_poly.pdbx_seq_one_letter_code
_entity_poly.pdbx_strand_id
1 'polypeptide(L)'
;MVRRFPFYMKGDCPGGGMPMFKQIVGIPGDRITVTPQSVSINGQALPHSGQLPGSPTYPRVHLPYQHGTFVLGPDQFWVYGSGARPDLAGQSFDSRYWGPITRQDIRRAAP
;
A
#
# COMPACT_ATOMS: atom_id res chain seq x y z
N MET A 1 3.42 -20.47 5.19
CA MET A 1 2.22 -20.43 4.31
C MET A 1 1.88 -18.95 4.11
N VAL A 2 2.15 -18.39 2.92
CA VAL A 2 1.88 -16.96 2.67
C VAL A 2 0.36 -16.78 2.71
N ARG A 3 -0.14 -16.02 3.69
CA ARG A 3 -1.58 -15.78 3.86
C ARG A 3 -2.08 -15.03 2.63
N ARG A 4 -2.72 -15.76 1.73
CA ARG A 4 -3.20 -15.22 0.47
C ARG A 4 -4.55 -14.56 0.72
N PHE A 5 -4.60 -13.23 0.56
CA PHE A 5 -5.88 -12.54 0.58
C PHE A 5 -6.73 -13.00 -0.63
N PRO A 6 -8.02 -13.29 -0.47
CA PRO A 6 -8.86 -13.84 -1.54
C PRO A 6 -9.08 -12.85 -2.70
N PHE A 7 -8.92 -11.56 -2.46
CA PHE A 7 -8.91 -10.52 -3.50
C PHE A 7 -7.58 -10.44 -4.27
N TYR A 8 -6.55 -11.18 -3.86
CA TYR A 8 -5.24 -11.23 -4.52
C TYR A 8 -5.26 -12.29 -5.63
N MET A 9 -5.41 -11.82 -6.86
CA MET A 9 -5.30 -12.65 -8.07
C MET A 9 -3.93 -13.34 -8.18
N LYS A 10 -3.91 -14.52 -8.81
CA LYS A 10 -2.68 -15.32 -8.99
C LYS A 10 -1.79 -14.78 -10.10
N GLY A 11 -0.49 -14.85 -9.88
CA GLY A 11 0.52 -14.46 -10.86
C GLY A 11 1.93 -14.85 -10.41
N ASP A 12 2.89 -14.23 -11.06
CA ASP A 12 4.32 -14.55 -11.04
C ASP A 12 5.16 -13.62 -10.14
N CYS A 13 4.54 -12.71 -9.37
CA CYS A 13 5.28 -11.97 -8.34
C CYS A 13 5.74 -12.92 -7.23
N PRO A 14 6.84 -12.61 -6.51
CA PRO A 14 7.17 -13.27 -5.25
C PRO A 14 5.93 -13.34 -4.34
N GLY A 15 5.62 -14.52 -3.80
CA GLY A 15 4.38 -14.77 -3.04
C GLY A 15 3.17 -15.19 -3.88
N GLY A 16 3.31 -15.30 -5.20
CA GLY A 16 2.31 -15.90 -6.11
C GLY A 16 1.14 -14.98 -6.49
N GLY A 17 1.30 -13.67 -6.28
CA GLY A 17 0.34 -12.64 -6.68
C GLY A 17 0.58 -12.14 -8.11
N MET A 18 -0.44 -11.54 -8.72
CA MET A 18 -0.27 -10.82 -9.99
C MET A 18 0.36 -9.43 -9.76
N PRO A 19 1.02 -8.85 -10.78
CA PRO A 19 1.43 -7.44 -10.75
C PRO A 19 0.25 -6.51 -10.51
N MET A 20 0.47 -5.45 -9.75
CA MET A 20 -0.53 -4.42 -9.45
C MET A 20 -0.04 -3.04 -9.85
N PHE A 21 -0.96 -2.18 -10.28
CA PHE A 21 -0.67 -0.76 -10.51
C PHE A 21 -0.95 0.04 -9.25
N LYS A 22 0.04 0.85 -8.86
CA LYS A 22 -0.02 1.82 -7.77
C LYS A 22 0.77 3.05 -8.17
N GLN A 23 0.44 4.19 -7.57
CA GLN A 23 1.20 5.41 -7.74
C GLN A 23 2.32 5.46 -6.69
N ILE A 24 3.53 5.82 -7.10
CA ILE A 24 4.60 6.18 -6.15
C ILE A 24 4.24 7.58 -5.62
N VAL A 25 4.09 7.69 -4.31
CA VAL A 25 3.72 8.94 -3.63
C VAL A 25 4.78 9.38 -2.62
N GLY A 26 5.67 8.47 -2.20
CA GLY A 26 6.84 8.80 -1.38
C GLY A 26 8.11 8.22 -1.98
N ILE A 27 9.19 8.98 -1.87
CA ILE A 27 10.52 8.68 -2.42
C ILE A 27 11.59 8.70 -1.31
N PRO A 28 12.83 8.21 -1.58
CA PRO A 28 13.89 8.21 -0.58
C PRO A 28 14.05 9.58 0.11
N GLY A 29 14.15 9.56 1.44
CA GLY A 29 14.22 10.75 2.30
C GLY A 29 12.88 11.24 2.84
N ASP A 30 11.74 10.87 2.23
CA ASP A 30 10.43 11.29 2.73
C ASP A 30 10.11 10.67 4.09
N ARG A 31 9.46 11.45 4.95
CA ARG A 31 8.92 11.00 6.23
C ARG A 31 7.47 10.56 6.06
N ILE A 32 7.22 9.27 6.22
CA ILE A 32 5.88 8.68 6.19
C ILE A 32 5.35 8.52 7.61
N THR A 33 4.16 9.01 7.91
CA THR A 33 3.47 8.72 9.17
C THR A 33 2.21 7.91 8.88
N VAL A 34 2.06 6.77 9.54
CA VAL A 34 0.92 5.86 9.40
C VAL A 34 0.16 5.80 10.71
N THR A 35 -1.15 5.99 10.62
CA THR A 35 -2.13 5.83 11.69
C THR A 35 -3.28 4.95 11.20
N PRO A 36 -4.20 4.49 12.07
CA PRO A 36 -5.41 3.83 11.58
C PRO A 36 -6.23 4.72 10.63
N GLN A 37 -6.25 6.02 10.86
CA GLN A 37 -7.13 6.96 10.17
C GLN A 37 -6.52 7.53 8.88
N SER A 38 -5.19 7.60 8.78
CA SER A 38 -4.52 8.21 7.64
C SER A 38 -3.05 7.82 7.51
N VAL A 39 -2.55 7.99 6.29
CA VAL A 39 -1.13 8.06 5.96
C VAL A 39 -0.79 9.50 5.56
N SER A 40 0.32 10.04 6.05
CA SER A 40 0.87 11.32 5.62
C SER A 40 2.31 11.21 5.13
N ILE A 41 2.68 12.06 4.17
CA ILE A 41 4.01 12.19 3.59
C ILE A 41 4.51 13.59 3.87
N ASN A 42 5.62 13.71 4.60
CA ASN A 42 6.17 14.99 5.05
C ASN A 42 5.11 15.89 5.73
N GLY A 43 4.19 15.27 6.49
CA GLY A 43 3.11 15.97 7.19
C GLY A 43 1.84 16.19 6.35
N GLN A 44 1.85 15.94 5.04
CA GLN A 44 0.67 16.08 4.18
C GLN A 44 -0.10 14.77 4.10
N ALA A 45 -1.36 14.77 4.54
CA ALA A 45 -2.21 13.58 4.52
C ALA A 45 -2.62 13.19 3.10
N LEU A 46 -2.49 11.90 2.79
CA LEU A 46 -3.06 11.34 1.58
C LEU A 46 -4.58 11.20 1.75
N PRO A 47 -5.39 11.62 0.77
CA PRO A 47 -6.84 11.50 0.86
C PRO A 47 -7.25 10.03 0.93
N HIS A 48 -8.24 9.65 1.75
CA HIS A 48 -8.77 8.27 1.84
C HIS A 48 -7.70 7.17 2.13
N SER A 49 -6.67 7.52 2.89
CA SER A 49 -5.55 6.62 3.20
C SER A 49 -5.70 5.85 4.51
N GLY A 50 -6.86 5.93 5.16
CA GLY A 50 -7.16 5.14 6.35
C GLY A 50 -7.07 3.63 6.09
N GLN A 51 -6.75 2.88 7.14
CA GLN A 51 -6.67 1.42 7.10
C GLN A 51 -8.03 0.82 7.44
N LEU A 52 -8.46 -0.14 6.63
CA LEU A 52 -9.62 -0.96 6.92
C LEU A 52 -9.19 -2.17 7.77
N PRO A 53 -9.97 -2.57 8.78
CA PRO A 53 -9.66 -3.76 9.57
C PRO A 53 -9.86 -5.08 8.78
N GLY A 54 -10.58 -5.02 7.65
CA GLY A 54 -10.96 -6.18 6.87
C GLY A 54 -11.47 -5.82 5.48
N SER A 55 -11.93 -6.83 4.74
CA SER A 55 -12.52 -6.64 3.41
C SER A 55 -14.05 -6.63 3.47
N PRO A 56 -14.73 -5.63 2.88
CA PRO A 56 -16.20 -5.65 2.76
C PRO A 56 -16.72 -6.86 1.98
N THR A 57 -16.00 -7.26 0.93
CA THR A 57 -16.36 -8.41 0.08
C THR A 57 -16.02 -9.76 0.72
N TYR A 58 -15.03 -9.79 1.62
CA TYR A 58 -14.57 -11.02 2.27
C TYR A 58 -14.56 -10.85 3.80
N PRO A 59 -15.71 -11.03 4.49
CA PRO A 59 -15.87 -10.68 5.91
C PRO A 59 -14.93 -11.41 6.89
N ARG A 60 -14.40 -12.58 6.51
CA ARG A 60 -13.44 -13.37 7.31
C ARG A 60 -11.98 -12.91 7.15
N VAL A 61 -11.73 -11.94 6.28
CA VAL A 61 -10.39 -11.43 6.04
C VAL A 61 -10.10 -10.28 6.99
N HIS A 62 -9.05 -10.47 7.80
CA HIS A 62 -8.44 -9.41 8.59
C HIS A 62 -7.19 -8.89 7.86
N LEU A 63 -7.17 -7.59 7.58
CA LEU A 63 -6.01 -6.95 6.97
C LEU A 63 -4.91 -6.74 8.01
N PRO A 64 -3.63 -6.67 7.59
CA PRO A 64 -2.55 -6.28 8.49
C PRO A 64 -2.82 -4.88 9.03
N TYR A 65 -2.22 -4.57 10.16
CA TYR A 65 -2.30 -3.24 10.75
C TYR A 65 -0.90 -2.68 10.90
N GLN A 66 -0.71 -1.43 10.48
CA GLN A 66 0.56 -0.71 10.56
C GLN A 66 0.35 0.63 11.27
N HIS A 67 1.35 1.07 12.02
CA HIS A 67 1.37 2.40 12.59
C HIS A 67 2.83 2.84 12.81
N GLY A 68 3.03 4.15 12.96
CA GLY A 68 4.33 4.72 13.29
C GLY A 68 4.86 5.66 12.22
N THR A 69 6.13 6.02 12.36
CA THR A 69 6.81 6.93 11.45
C THR A 69 8.03 6.28 10.83
N PHE A 70 8.16 6.41 9.52
CA PHE A 70 9.22 5.85 8.70
C PHE A 70 9.90 6.97 7.94
N VAL A 71 11.22 6.93 7.82
CA VAL A 71 11.95 7.73 6.83
C VAL A 71 12.37 6.76 5.75
N LEU A 72 11.97 7.04 4.51
CA LEU A 72 12.28 6.15 3.39
C LEU A 72 13.80 6.13 3.15
N GLY A 73 14.39 4.94 3.23
CA GLY A 73 15.81 4.73 2.95
C GLY A 73 16.13 4.82 1.45
N PRO A 74 17.41 4.62 1.09
CA PRO A 74 17.81 4.46 -0.30
C PRO A 74 16.99 3.36 -0.99
N ASP A 75 16.57 3.61 -2.23
CA ASP A 75 15.74 2.71 -3.05
C ASP A 75 14.38 2.31 -2.47
N GLN A 76 13.92 2.95 -1.38
CA GLN A 76 12.60 2.72 -0.82
C GLN A 76 11.57 3.70 -1.37
N PHE A 77 10.40 3.17 -1.69
CA PHE A 77 9.28 3.93 -2.23
C PHE A 77 8.02 3.61 -1.44
N TRP A 78 7.19 4.64 -1.25
CA TRP A 78 5.85 4.45 -0.72
C TRP A 78 4.85 4.47 -1.87
N VAL A 79 4.16 3.35 -2.08
CA VAL A 79 3.13 3.23 -3.11
C VAL A 79 1.72 3.33 -2.54
N TYR A 80 0.85 4.02 -3.26
CA TYR A 80 -0.52 4.31 -2.89
C TYR A 80 -1.45 4.07 -4.07
N GLY A 81 -2.57 3.39 -3.83
CA GLY A 81 -3.64 3.26 -4.82
C GLY A 81 -4.63 4.40 -4.64
N SER A 82 -4.49 5.44 -5.45
CA SER A 82 -5.44 6.57 -5.52
C SER A 82 -6.83 6.17 -6.04
N GLY A 83 -6.97 4.95 -6.57
CA GLY A 83 -8.21 4.45 -7.15
C GLY A 83 -8.55 5.15 -8.47
N ALA A 84 -9.50 4.58 -9.22
CA ALA A 84 -10.11 5.31 -10.33
C ALA A 84 -11.03 6.46 -9.84
N ARG A 85 -11.45 6.39 -8.57
CA ARG A 85 -12.30 7.36 -7.87
C ARG A 85 -11.94 7.40 -6.37
N PRO A 86 -12.18 8.51 -5.65
CA PRO A 86 -11.80 8.67 -4.25
C PRO A 86 -12.39 7.61 -3.30
N ASP A 87 -13.62 7.16 -3.55
CA ASP A 87 -14.30 6.10 -2.78
C ASP A 87 -13.61 4.73 -2.89
N LEU A 88 -12.90 4.47 -3.99
CA LEU A 88 -12.15 3.24 -4.22
C LEU A 88 -10.74 3.29 -3.63
N ALA A 89 -10.18 4.48 -3.43
CA ALA A 89 -8.87 4.69 -2.85
C ALA A 89 -8.79 4.16 -1.40
N GLY A 90 -9.89 4.28 -0.64
CA GLY A 90 -10.02 3.73 0.71
C GLY A 90 -9.96 2.20 0.79
N GLN A 91 -10.29 1.51 -0.30
CA GLN A 91 -10.27 0.04 -0.39
C GLN A 91 -8.96 -0.50 -0.96
N SER A 92 -8.05 0.38 -1.39
CA SER A 92 -6.78 -0.03 -1.96
C SER A 92 -5.91 -0.72 -0.92
N PHE A 93 -5.54 -1.95 -1.21
CA PHE A 93 -4.49 -2.67 -0.51
C PHE A 93 -3.14 -2.21 -1.10
N ASP A 94 -2.37 -1.42 -0.36
CA ASP A 94 -1.07 -0.80 -0.74
C ASP A 94 -0.14 -0.63 0.49
N SER A 95 0.92 0.18 0.39
CA SER A 95 1.96 0.36 1.42
C SER A 95 1.42 0.72 2.81
N ARG A 96 0.18 1.23 2.91
CA ARG A 96 -0.45 1.49 4.22
C ARG A 96 -0.57 0.24 5.10
N TYR A 97 -0.50 -0.96 4.50
CA TYR A 97 -0.62 -2.24 5.21
C TYR A 97 0.68 -3.03 5.31
N TRP A 98 1.68 -2.76 4.48
CA TRP A 98 2.94 -3.53 4.43
C TRP A 98 4.22 -2.68 4.39
N GLY A 99 4.09 -1.37 4.43
CA GLY A 99 5.22 -0.45 4.42
C GLY A 99 5.84 -0.25 3.03
N PRO A 100 7.07 0.29 3.00
CA PRO A 100 7.73 0.66 1.76
C PRO A 100 8.08 -0.56 0.91
N ILE A 101 8.12 -0.35 -0.40
CA ILE A 101 8.66 -1.30 -1.37
C ILE A 101 10.04 -0.84 -1.83
N THR A 102 10.79 -1.72 -2.48
CA THR A 102 12.09 -1.41 -3.08
C THR A 102 11.99 -1.34 -4.60
N ARG A 103 13.04 -0.82 -5.26
CA ARG A 103 13.13 -0.84 -6.73
C ARG A 103 12.99 -2.25 -7.33
N GLN A 104 13.43 -3.29 -6.62
CA GLN A 104 13.37 -4.68 -7.10
C GLN A 104 11.92 -5.21 -7.18
N ASP A 105 10.99 -4.60 -6.42
CA ASP A 105 9.57 -4.94 -6.44
C ASP A 105 8.83 -4.31 -7.64
N ILE A 106 9.49 -3.38 -8.36
CA ILE A 106 8.89 -2.61 -9.47
C ILE A 106 9.33 -3.20 -10.81
N ARG A 107 8.38 -3.83 -11.52
CA ARG A 107 8.63 -4.35 -12.87
C ARG A 107 8.76 -3.25 -13.93
N ARG A 108 7.92 -2.22 -13.83
CA ARG A 108 7.86 -1.09 -14.76
C ARG A 108 7.28 0.12 -14.07
N ALA A 109 7.86 1.29 -14.35
CA ALA A 109 7.25 2.58 -14.05
C ALA A 109 6.67 3.14 -15.35
N ALA A 110 5.43 3.60 -15.31
CA ALA A 110 4.87 4.43 -16.36
C ALA A 110 5.13 5.91 -16.01
N PRO A 111 5.41 6.77 -17.01
CA PRO A 111 5.48 8.21 -16.80
C PRO A 111 4.12 8.79 -16.39
#